data_AF-A0A537G146-F1
#
_entry.id   AF-A0A537G146-F1
#
_cell.length_a   1.000
_cell.length_b   1.000
_cell.length_c   1.000
_cell.angle_alpha   90.00
_cell.angle_beta   90.00
_cell.angle_gamma   90.00
#
_symmetry.space_group_name_H-M   'P 1'
#
loop_
_entity.id
_entity.type
_entity.pdbx_description
1 polymer ?
#
loop_
_entity_poly.entity_id
_entity_poly.type
_entity_poly.pdbx_seq_one_letter_code
_entity_poly.pdbx_strand_id
1 'polypeptide(L)' 'MWEAAAILFIIVGALLWIDSLRARERAVEAGRSACARYDLQFLDETVSFARLRLARDEEGRLR' A
#
# COMPACT_ATOMS: atom_id res chain seq x y z
N MET A 1 -10.20 -20.11 23.74
CA MET A 1 -10.59 -19.07 22.75
C MET A 1 -9.38 -18.31 22.17
N TRP A 2 -8.16 -18.83 22.32
CA TRP A 2 -6.95 -18.22 21.75
C TRP A 2 -6.80 -18.57 20.26
N GLU A 3 -7.39 -19.69 19.82
CA GLU A 3 -7.39 -20.07 18.40
C GLU A 3 -8.10 -19.02 17.54
N ALA A 4 -9.26 -18.53 18.00
CA ALA A 4 -10.02 -17.50 17.31
C ALA A 4 -9.22 -16.19 17.20
N ALA A 5 -8.48 -15.81 18.25
CA ALA A 5 -7.63 -14.61 18.23
C ALA A 5 -6.45 -14.78 17.25
N ALA A 6 -5.82 -15.96 17.21
CA ALA A 6 -4.74 -16.26 16.27
C ALA A 6 -5.23 -16.21 14.81
N ILE A 7 -6.40 -16.79 14.53
CA ILE A 7 -7.02 -16.74 13.20
C ILE A 7 -7.32 -15.30 12.80
N LEU A 8 -7.91 -14.50 13.69
CA LEU A 8 -8.19 -13.09 13.43
C LEU A 8 -6.92 -12.30 13.11
N PHE A 9 -5.83 -12.53 13.86
CA PHE A 9 -4.55 -11.87 13.61
C PHE A 9 -3.98 -12.22 12.23
N ILE A 10 -4.05 -13.49 11.83
CA ILE A 10 -3.60 -13.92 10.49
C ILE A 10 -4.43 -13.26 9.39
N ILE A 11 -5.76 -13.20 9.56
CA ILE A 11 -6.65 -12.56 8.57
C ILE A 11 -6.30 -11.07 8.44
N VAL A 12 -6.17 -10.34 9.55
CA VAL A 12 -5.80 -8.92 9.52
C VAL A 12 -4.42 -8.73 8.88
N GLY A 13 -3.44 -9.57 9.22
CA GLY A 13 -2.12 -9.54 8.61
C GLY A 13 -2.14 -9.78 7.10
N ALA A 14 -2.94 -10.75 6.64
CA ALA A 14 -3.12 -11.04 5.22
C ALA A 14 -3.81 -9.88 4.48
N LEU A 15 -4.83 -9.26 5.08
CA LEU A 15 -5.50 -8.09 4.51
C LEU A 15 -4.55 -6.90 4.39
N LEU A 16 -3.76 -6.61 5.43
CA LEU A 16 -2.73 -5.58 5.39
C LEU A 16 -1.67 -5.87 4.33
N TRP A 17 -1.27 -7.13 4.17
CA TRP A 17 -0.33 -7.55 3.14
C TRP A 17 -0.89 -7.30 1.73
N ILE A 18 -2.12 -7.72 1.45
CA ILE A 18 -2.77 -7.50 0.15
C ILE A 18 -2.91 -6.02 -0.16
N ASP A 19 -3.31 -5.21 0.83
CA ASP A 19 -3.42 -3.76 0.65
C ASP A 19 -2.05 -3.12 0.36
N SER A 20 -1.00 -3.56 1.06
CA SER A 20 0.35 -3.07 0.85
C SER A 20 0.89 -3.37 -0.55
N LEU A 21 0.58 -4.55 -1.10
CA LEU A 21 0.95 -4.92 -2.46
C LEU A 21 0.24 -4.04 -3.50
N ARG A 22 -1.07 -3.78 -3.31
CA ARG A 22 -1.82 -2.88 -4.19
C ARG A 22 -1.31 -1.44 -4.11
N ALA A 23 -0.95 -0.97 -2.92
CA ALA A 23 -0.34 0.35 -2.74
C ALA A 23 1.01 0.44 -3.47
N ARG A 24 1.82 -0.62 -3.39
CA ARG A 24 3.09 -0.73 -4.12
C ARG A 24 2.90 -0.65 -5.63
N GLU A 25 1.94 -1.39 -6.20
CA GLU A 25 1.63 -1.35 -7.63
C GLU A 25 1.25 0.06 -8.10
N ARG A 26 0.35 0.74 -7.37
CA ARG A 26 -0.03 2.12 -7.69
C ARG A 26 1.14 3.10 -7.58
N ALA A 27 2.01 2.92 -6.59
CA ALA A 27 3.20 3.76 -6.42
C ALA A 27 4.18 3.57 -7.58
N VAL A 28 4.38 2.33 -8.03
CA VAL A 28 5.23 2.00 -9.19
C VAL A 28 4.67 2.64 -10.47
N GLU A 29 3.36 2.50 -10.71
CA GLU A 29 2.71 3.11 -11.87
C GLU A 29 2.81 4.64 -11.85
N ALA A 30 2.57 5.26 -10.69
CA ALA A 30 2.74 6.70 -10.50
C ALA A 30 4.20 7.12 -10.76
N GLY A 31 5.18 6.38 -10.25
CA GLY A 31 6.61 6.61 -10.47
C GLY A 31 6.99 6.52 -11.94
N ARG A 32 6.59 5.45 -12.63
CA ARG A 32 6.77 5.29 -14.09
C ARG A 32 6.17 6.46 -14.86
N SER A 33 4.94 6.87 -14.53
CA SER A 33 4.27 7.99 -15.20
C SER A 33 4.99 9.32 -14.99
N ALA A 34 5.56 9.55 -13.79
CA ALA A 34 6.32 10.74 -13.48
C ALA A 34 7.66 10.75 -14.24
N CYS A 35 8.41 9.64 -14.19
CA CYS A 35 9.66 9.49 -14.93
C CYS A 35 9.48 9.68 -16.44
N ALA A 36 8.43 9.08 -17.02
CA ALA A 36 8.11 9.22 -18.44
C ALA A 36 7.82 10.67 -18.88
N ARG A 37 7.25 11.50 -17.99
CA ARG A 37 7.00 12.92 -18.28
C ARG A 37 8.27 13.76 -18.35
N TYR A 38 9.32 13.35 -17.65
CA TYR A 38 10.58 14.09 -17.54
C TYR A 38 11.73 13.42 -18.29
N ASP A 39 11.44 12.41 -19.12
CA ASP A 39 12.45 11.61 -19.83
C ASP A 39 13.52 11.01 -18.89
N LEU A 40 13.09 10.63 -17.68
CA LEU A 40 13.95 10.05 -16.66
C LEU A 40 13.80 8.53 -16.64
N GLN A 41 14.87 7.83 -16.26
CA GLN A 41 14.81 6.38 -16.02
C GLN A 41 14.25 6.10 -14.62
N PHE A 42 13.27 5.19 -14.54
CA PHE A 42 12.76 4.70 -13.26
C PHE A 42 13.59 3.50 -12.79
N LEU A 43 14.60 3.76 -11.97
CA LEU A 43 15.58 2.75 -11.54
C LEU A 43 14.94 1.67 -10.64
N ASP A 44 15.07 0.41 -11.06
CA ASP A 44 14.62 -0.82 -10.37
C ASP A 44 13.16 -0.83 -9.86
N GLU A 45 12.33 0.09 -10.36
CA GLU A 45 10.97 0.30 -9.86
C GLU A 45 10.91 0.43 -8.34
N THR A 46 11.96 1.03 -7.77
CA THR A 46 12.18 1.03 -6.33
C THR A 46 11.21 1.99 -5.68
N VAL A 47 10.14 1.45 -5.11
CA VAL A 47 9.22 2.17 -4.24
C VAL A 47 9.38 1.67 -2.82
N SER A 48 9.48 2.60 -1.87
CA SER A 48 9.61 2.30 -0.44
C SER A 48 8.39 2.77 0.33
N PHE A 49 8.03 2.01 1.36
CA PHE A 49 6.99 2.46 2.29
C PHE A 49 7.50 3.64 3.10
N ALA A 50 6.95 4.83 2.85
CA ALA A 50 7.33 6.05 3.56
C ALA A 50 6.53 6.26 4.86
N ARG A 51 5.23 5.93 4.87
CA ARG A 51 4.35 6.12 6.02
C ARG A 51 3.09 5.26 5.92
N LEU A 52 2.63 4.73 7.06
CA LEU A 52 1.31 4.15 7.22
C LEU A 52 0.37 5.16 7.90
N ARG A 53 -0.83 5.39 7.34
CA ARG A 53 -1.86 6.23 7.95
C ARG A 53 -3.22 5.57 7.76
N LEU A 54 -4.15 5.83 8.67
CA LEU A 54 -5.55 5.49 8.45
C LEU A 54 -6.05 6.26 7.21
N ALA A 55 -6.60 5.52 6.25
CA ALA A 55 -7.26 6.10 5.10
C ALA A 55 -8.48 6.90 5.58
N ARG A 56 -8.72 8.03 4.93
CA ARG A 56 -9.97 8.77 5.11
C ARG A 56 -11.03 8.15 4.21
N ASP A 57 -12.27 8.10 4.68
CA ASP A 57 -13.42 7.72 3.85
C ASP A 57 -13.65 8.73 2.71
N GLU A 58 -14.62 8.45 1.84
CA GLU A 58 -14.98 9.33 0.71
C GLU A 58 -15.48 10.71 1.17
N GLU A 59 -15.90 10.85 2.42
CA GLU A 59 -16.29 12.11 3.06
C GLU A 59 -15.10 12.83 3.74
N GLY A 60 -13.89 12.28 3.64
CA GLY A 60 -12.67 12.84 4.23
C GLY A 60 -12.54 12.61 5.74
N ARG A 61 -13.33 11.71 6.33
CA ARG A 61 -13.31 11.40 7.77
C ARG A 61 -12.43 10.18 8.06
N LEU A 62 -11.78 10.19 9.22
CA LEU A 62 -11.10 9.01 9.77
C LEU A 62 -12.17 8.23 10.55
N ARG A 63 -12.69 7.15 9.99
CA ARG A 63 -13.60 6.22 10.65
C ARG A 63 -13.04 4.82 10.62
#